data_AF-A0A3G2QYC5-F1
#
_entry.id   AF-A0A3G2QYC5-F1
#
_cell.length_a   1.000
_cell.length_b   1.000
_cell.length_c   1.000
_cell.angle_alpha   90.00
_cell.angle_beta   90.00
_cell.angle_gamma   90.00
#
_symmetry.space_group_name_H-M   'P 1'
#
loop_
_entity.id
_entity.type
_entity.pdbx_description
1 polymer ?
#
loop_
_entity_poly.entity_id
_entity_poly.type
_entity_poly.pdbx_seq_one_letter_code
_entity_poly.pdbx_strand_id
1 'polypeptide(L)'
;MTTAESIIEFFKTPEINQFLQNKFVFYFIHFSAITLLNLISYSYIGVKFYKVLCYSKMTFDWLPMINPYIWPFSFFSVLTTPYFQLWRKILPAIHFENSSMDISGILALEALNSLIYFCVRFTNFLILILVEIEDTIHLS
;
A
#
# COMPACT_ATOMS: atom_id res chain seq x y z
N MET A 1 15.88 10.59 -18.58
CA MET A 1 16.16 10.85 -17.16
C MET A 1 15.21 10.01 -16.34
N THR A 2 15.71 8.99 -15.65
CA THR A 2 14.89 8.11 -14.80
C THR A 2 14.48 8.85 -13.52
N THR A 3 13.37 8.44 -12.88
CA THR A 3 12.92 9.08 -11.62
C THR A 3 13.98 9.03 -10.51
N ALA A 4 14.87 8.04 -10.55
CA ALA A 4 16.01 7.92 -9.63
C ALA A 4 17.07 9.00 -9.90
N GLU A 5 17.45 9.21 -11.17
CA GLU A 5 18.42 10.23 -11.56
C GLU A 5 17.97 11.64 -11.16
N SER A 6 16.68 11.96 -11.32
CA SER A 6 16.15 13.27 -10.90
C SER A 6 16.23 13.50 -9.39
N ILE A 7 16.08 12.45 -8.59
CA ILE A 7 16.16 12.55 -7.12
C ILE A 7 17.61 12.75 -6.70
N ILE A 8 18.52 11.98 -7.28
CA ILE A 8 19.96 12.10 -7.00
C ILE A 8 20.47 13.51 -7.37
N GLU A 9 20.05 14.03 -8.53
CA GLU A 9 20.42 15.39 -8.94
C GLU A 9 19.87 16.45 -7.99
N PHE A 10 18.64 16.26 -7.48
CA PHE A 10 18.06 17.15 -6.47
C PHE A 10 18.89 17.17 -5.18
N PHE A 11 19.28 16.02 -4.64
CA PHE A 11 20.10 15.96 -3.42
C PHE A 11 21.53 16.53 -3.62
N LYS A 12 22.06 16.48 -4.85
CA LYS A 12 23.36 17.06 -5.19
C LYS A 12 23.33 18.59 -5.39
N THR A 13 22.16 19.22 -5.36
CA THR A 13 22.09 20.68 -5.41
C THR A 13 22.79 21.29 -4.18
N PRO A 14 23.59 22.37 -4.38
CA PRO A 14 24.45 22.91 -3.33
C PRO A 14 23.65 23.43 -2.12
N GLU A 15 22.45 23.96 -2.34
CA GLU A 15 21.56 24.46 -1.29
C GLU A 15 21.09 23.34 -0.35
N ILE A 16 20.72 22.18 -0.92
CA ILE A 16 20.22 21.03 -0.16
C ILE A 16 21.36 20.31 0.54
N ASN A 17 22.50 20.16 -0.11
CA ASN A 17 23.69 19.59 0.52
C ASN A 17 24.13 20.42 1.75
N GLN A 18 24.18 21.75 1.62
CA GLN A 18 24.48 22.63 2.75
C GLN A 18 23.43 22.53 3.87
N PHE A 19 22.15 22.35 3.52
CA PHE A 19 21.08 22.15 4.50
C PHE A 19 21.22 20.81 5.25
N LEU A 20 21.65 19.75 4.56
CA LEU A 20 21.88 18.42 5.13
C LEU A 20 23.14 18.32 6.00
N GLN A 21 24.13 19.20 5.80
CA GLN A 21 25.30 19.31 6.69
C GLN A 21 24.93 19.71 8.13
N ASN A 22 23.75 20.31 8.35
CA ASN A 22 23.25 20.56 9.69
C ASN A 22 22.86 19.24 10.37
N LYS A 23 23.67 18.84 11.37
CA LYS A 23 23.46 17.61 12.16
C LYS A 23 22.02 17.44 12.66
N PHE A 24 21.37 18.51 13.10
CA PHE A 24 19.98 18.44 13.58
C PHE A 24 19.00 18.05 12.47
N VAL A 25 19.11 18.72 11.32
CA VAL A 25 18.26 18.48 10.15
C VAL A 25 18.46 17.05 9.63
N PHE A 26 19.70 16.60 9.53
CA PHE A 26 20.01 15.23 9.15
C PHE A 26 19.34 14.21 10.06
N TYR A 27 19.56 14.28 11.38
CA TYR A 27 18.96 13.32 12.31
C TYR A 27 17.43 13.36 12.25
N PHE A 28 16.84 14.54 12.06
CA PHE A 28 15.39 14.69 11.93
C PHE A 28 14.84 14.01 10.66
N ILE A 29 15.46 14.25 9.50
CA ILE A 29 15.05 13.65 8.23
C ILE A 29 15.27 12.13 8.28
N HIS A 30 16.41 11.67 8.78
CA HIS A 30 16.74 10.26 8.90
C HIS A 30 15.75 9.52 9.82
N PHE A 31 15.45 10.09 11.00
CA PHE A 31 14.45 9.54 11.91
C PHE A 31 13.05 9.49 11.28
N SER A 32 12.67 10.56 10.57
CA SER A 32 11.38 10.64 9.88
C SER A 32 11.27 9.60 8.76
N ALA A 33 12.32 9.43 7.96
CA ALA A 33 12.39 8.47 6.88
C ALA A 33 12.30 7.02 7.39
N ILE A 34 13.04 6.68 8.46
CA ILE A 34 12.95 5.35 9.09
C ILE A 34 11.55 5.09 9.66
N THR A 35 10.97 6.07 10.35
CA THR A 35 9.62 5.94 10.91
C THR A 35 8.59 5.70 9.81
N LEU A 36 8.69 6.45 8.71
CA LEU A 36 7.81 6.30 7.56
C LEU A 36 8.02 4.95 6.86
N LEU A 37 9.27 4.50 6.69
CA LEU A 37 9.61 3.20 6.11
C LEU A 37 8.98 2.04 6.90
N ASN A 38 9.05 2.10 8.23
CA ASN A 38 8.44 1.11 9.11
C ASN A 38 6.91 1.13 8.99
N LEU A 39 6.29 2.32 9.00
CA LEU A 39 4.85 2.47 8.83
C LEU A 39 4.35 1.85 7.52
N ILE A 40 5.05 2.08 6.41
CA ILE A 40 4.70 1.51 5.10
C ILE A 40 4.91 0.01 5.08
N SER A 41 5.97 -0.48 5.72
CA SER A 41 6.26 -1.93 5.80
C SER A 41 5.16 -2.68 6.55
N TYR A 42 4.71 -2.16 7.70
CA TYR A 42 3.58 -2.72 8.43
C TYR A 42 2.27 -2.59 7.65
N SER A 43 2.05 -1.46 6.97
CA SER A 43 0.88 -1.26 6.11
C SER A 43 0.85 -2.26 4.96
N TYR A 44 1.98 -2.53 4.31
CA TYR A 44 2.11 -3.52 3.24
C TYR A 44 1.71 -4.93 3.71
N ILE A 45 2.21 -5.35 4.88
CA ILE A 45 1.82 -6.62 5.50
C ILE A 45 0.31 -6.64 5.78
N GLY A 46 -0.21 -5.56 6.37
CA GLY A 46 -1.63 -5.41 6.67
C GLY A 46 -2.52 -5.50 5.44
N VAL A 47 -2.16 -4.81 4.35
CA VAL A 47 -2.91 -4.83 3.07
C VAL A 47 -2.86 -6.22 2.44
N LYS A 48 -1.71 -6.92 2.46
CA LYS A 48 -1.64 -8.31 1.97
C LYS A 48 -2.54 -9.24 2.77
N PHE A 49 -2.50 -9.14 4.09
CA PHE A 49 -3.37 -9.93 4.97
C PHE A 49 -4.84 -9.62 4.68
N TYR A 50 -5.19 -8.34 4.59
CA TYR A 50 -6.55 -7.92 4.27
C TYR A 50 -7.04 -8.40 2.89
N LYS A 51 -6.14 -8.42 1.90
CA LYS A 51 -6.42 -8.97 0.57
C LYS A 51 -6.77 -10.46 0.64
N VAL A 52 -6.04 -11.25 1.45
CA VAL A 52 -6.37 -12.66 1.69
C VAL A 52 -7.77 -12.79 2.29
N LEU A 53 -8.12 -11.96 3.29
CA LEU A 53 -9.48 -11.96 3.86
C LEU A 53 -10.56 -11.65 2.80
N CYS A 54 -10.31 -10.68 1.93
CA CYS A 54 -11.24 -10.32 0.85
C CYS A 54 -11.42 -11.46 -0.15
N TYR A 55 -10.34 -12.17 -0.51
CA TYR A 55 -10.43 -13.38 -1.33
C TYR A 55 -11.21 -14.48 -0.64
N SER A 56 -10.94 -14.76 0.63
CA SER A 56 -11.68 -15.77 1.39
C SER A 56 -13.18 -15.47 1.38
N LYS A 57 -13.58 -14.21 1.60
CA LYS A 57 -14.98 -13.79 1.55
C LYS A 57 -15.59 -14.02 0.16
N MET A 58 -14.93 -13.63 -0.92
CA MET A 58 -15.44 -13.89 -2.28
C MET A 58 -15.54 -15.39 -2.59
N THR A 59 -14.57 -16.20 -2.19
CA THR A 59 -14.61 -17.65 -2.36
C THR A 59 -15.76 -18.29 -1.59
N PHE A 60 -16.04 -17.84 -0.36
CA PHE A 60 -17.17 -18.35 0.41
C PHE A 60 -18.52 -17.90 -0.16
N ASP A 61 -18.62 -16.66 -0.67
CA ASP A 61 -19.81 -16.18 -1.36
C ASP A 61 -20.12 -17.02 -2.62
N TRP A 62 -19.10 -17.64 -3.24
CA TRP A 62 -19.23 -18.46 -4.45
C TRP A 62 -19.50 -19.94 -4.18
N LEU A 63 -19.27 -20.42 -2.96
CA LEU A 63 -19.45 -21.83 -2.60
C LEU A 63 -20.87 -22.06 -2.07
N PRO A 64 -21.76 -22.76 -2.81
CA PRO A 64 -23.16 -22.93 -2.43
C PRO A 64 -23.35 -23.80 -1.17
N MET A 65 -22.30 -24.47 -0.71
CA MET A 65 -22.35 -25.45 0.39
C MET A 65 -21.91 -24.87 1.75
N ILE A 66 -21.31 -23.67 1.78
CA ILE A 66 -20.85 -23.01 3.01
C ILE A 66 -21.80 -21.87 3.33
N ASN A 67 -22.25 -21.76 4.59
CA ASN A 67 -22.98 -20.59 5.06
C ASN A 67 -21.98 -19.57 5.65
N PRO A 68 -21.66 -18.47 4.94
CA PRO A 68 -20.67 -17.50 5.39
C PRO A 68 -21.13 -16.68 6.61
N TYR A 69 -22.40 -16.80 7.03
CA TYR A 69 -22.95 -16.09 8.19
C TYR A 69 -22.86 -16.88 9.50
N ILE A 70 -22.34 -18.11 9.47
CA ILE A 70 -22.14 -18.94 10.67
C ILE A 70 -20.68 -18.80 11.14
N TRP A 71 -20.47 -18.72 12.46
CA TRP A 71 -19.13 -18.70 13.05
C TRP A 71 -18.37 -20.01 12.72
N PRO A 72 -17.09 -19.97 12.31
CA PRO A 72 -16.15 -18.84 12.33
C PRO A 72 -16.13 -17.98 11.05
N PHE A 73 -16.86 -18.37 10.00
CA PHE A 73 -16.79 -17.72 8.68
C PHE A 73 -17.42 -16.33 8.65
N SER A 74 -18.36 -16.05 9.56
CA SER A 74 -18.98 -14.73 9.71
C SER A 74 -17.96 -13.61 9.98
N PHE A 75 -16.82 -13.91 10.60
CA PHE A 75 -15.75 -12.95 10.84
C PHE A 75 -15.22 -12.29 9.56
N PHE A 76 -15.04 -13.09 8.49
CA PHE A 76 -14.57 -12.58 7.20
C PHE A 76 -15.60 -11.62 6.59
N SER A 77 -16.89 -11.96 6.70
CA SER A 77 -17.96 -11.10 6.19
C SER A 77 -18.00 -9.77 6.94
N VAL A 78 -17.93 -9.77 8.28
CA VAL A 78 -18.02 -8.55 9.09
C VAL A 78 -16.86 -7.59 8.79
N LEU A 79 -15.64 -8.10 8.66
CA LEU A 79 -14.46 -7.28 8.42
C LEU A 79 -14.36 -6.74 6.98
N THR A 80 -14.85 -7.49 6.00
CA THR A 80 -14.68 -7.13 4.57
C THR A 80 -15.89 -6.39 4.01
N THR A 81 -17.07 -6.51 4.62
CA THR A 81 -18.30 -5.84 4.17
C THR A 81 -18.18 -4.33 3.98
N PRO A 82 -17.63 -3.51 4.92
CA PRO A 82 -17.56 -2.06 4.71
C PRO A 82 -16.71 -1.69 3.49
N TYR A 83 -15.64 -2.44 3.22
CA TYR A 83 -14.79 -2.24 2.06
C TYR A 83 -15.51 -2.54 0.75
N PHE A 84 -16.17 -3.69 0.65
CA PHE A 84 -16.96 -4.03 -0.53
C PHE A 84 -18.16 -3.09 -0.72
N GLN A 85 -18.78 -2.60 0.35
CA GLN A 85 -19.83 -1.59 0.29
C GLN A 85 -19.32 -0.26 -0.29
N LEU A 86 -18.12 0.17 0.08
CA LEU A 86 -17.47 1.35 -0.50
C LEU A 86 -17.31 1.17 -2.01
N TRP A 87 -16.79 0.02 -2.45
CA TRP A 87 -16.60 -0.25 -3.88
C TRP A 87 -17.91 -0.38 -4.65
N ARG A 88 -18.96 -0.94 -4.05
CA ARG A 88 -20.32 -0.97 -4.64
C ARG A 88 -20.93 0.42 -4.79
N LYS A 89 -20.56 1.40 -3.95
CA LYS A 89 -20.99 2.80 -4.12
C LYS A 89 -20.28 3.48 -5.29
N ILE A 90 -18.99 3.18 -5.49
CA ILE A 90 -18.19 3.76 -6.59
C ILE A 90 -18.61 3.15 -7.93
N LEU A 91 -18.80 1.82 -7.98
CA LEU A 91 -19.21 1.11 -9.18
C LEU A 91 -20.36 0.17 -8.80
N PRO A 92 -21.63 0.57 -9.04
CA PRO A 92 -22.76 -0.30 -8.74
C PRO A 92 -22.66 -1.59 -9.56
N ALA A 93 -23.05 -2.72 -8.95
CA ALA A 93 -22.93 -4.03 -9.54
C ALA A 93 -23.75 -4.11 -10.84
N ILE A 94 -23.07 -4.34 -11.96
CA ILE A 94 -23.73 -4.72 -13.21
C ILE A 94 -24.00 -6.22 -13.09
N HIS A 95 -25.22 -6.58 -12.72
CA HIS A 95 -25.63 -7.97 -12.66
C HIS A 95 -25.78 -8.51 -14.08
N PHE A 96 -24.95 -9.47 -14.47
CA PHE A 96 -25.16 -10.20 -15.71
C PHE A 96 -26.27 -11.23 -15.50
N GLU A 97 -27.22 -11.25 -16.44
CA GLU A 97 -28.52 -11.93 -16.38
C GLU A 97 -28.46 -13.43 -16.05
N ASN A 98 -27.31 -14.10 -16.21
CA ASN A 98 -27.11 -15.53 -15.92
C ASN A 98 -25.97 -15.83 -14.93
N SER A 99 -25.24 -14.82 -14.46
CA SER A 99 -24.26 -14.98 -13.37
C SER A 99 -24.13 -13.65 -12.64
N SER A 100 -24.51 -13.63 -11.36
CA SER A 100 -24.36 -12.48 -10.48
C SER A 100 -22.89 -12.29 -10.07
N MET A 101 -21.99 -12.14 -11.05
CA MET A 101 -20.59 -11.84 -10.80
C MET A 101 -20.45 -10.32 -10.60
N ASP A 102 -20.38 -9.90 -9.34
CA ASP A 102 -20.20 -8.50 -8.96
C ASP A 102 -18.83 -7.97 -9.45
N ILE A 103 -18.81 -7.23 -10.56
CA ILE A 103 -17.61 -6.54 -11.10
C ILE A 103 -16.95 -5.66 -10.04
N SER A 104 -17.74 -5.05 -9.15
CA SER A 104 -17.25 -4.25 -8.02
C SER A 104 -16.30 -5.02 -7.10
N GLY A 105 -16.49 -6.35 -6.96
CA GLY A 105 -15.62 -7.19 -6.14
C GLY A 105 -14.23 -7.40 -6.77
N ILE A 106 -14.19 -7.55 -8.09
CA ILE A 106 -12.94 -7.68 -8.86
C ILE A 106 -12.16 -6.37 -8.79
N LEU A 107 -12.84 -5.23 -9.00
CA LEU A 107 -12.23 -3.91 -8.89
C LEU A 107 -11.69 -3.65 -7.49
N ALA A 108 -12.42 -4.05 -6.45
CA ALA A 108 -11.98 -3.94 -5.07
C ALA A 108 -10.69 -4.75 -4.80
N LEU A 109 -10.53 -5.94 -5.39
CA LEU A 109 -9.30 -6.71 -5.28
C LEU A 109 -8.14 -6.06 -6.05
N GLU A 110 -8.43 -5.50 -7.23
CA GLU A 110 -7.42 -4.84 -8.05
C GLU A 110 -6.92 -3.53 -7.43
N ALA A 111 -7.80 -2.82 -6.73
CA ALA A 111 -7.40 -1.67 -5.94
C ALA A 111 -6.44 -2.05 -4.79
N LEU A 112 -6.63 -3.21 -4.15
CA LEU A 112 -5.67 -3.72 -3.17
C LEU A 112 -4.33 -4.07 -3.81
N ASN A 113 -4.34 -4.65 -5.02
CA ASN A 113 -3.10 -4.87 -5.80
C ASN A 113 -2.36 -3.57 -6.08
N SER A 114 -3.09 -2.54 -6.51
CA SER A 114 -2.54 -1.22 -6.79
C SER A 114 -1.94 -0.59 -5.53
N LEU A 115 -2.61 -0.74 -4.38
CA LEU A 115 -2.11 -0.26 -3.09
C LEU A 115 -0.85 -1.00 -2.65
N ILE A 116 -0.80 -2.34 -2.81
CA ILE A 116 0.39 -3.14 -2.54
C ILE A 116 1.57 -2.70 -3.41
N TYR A 117 1.32 -2.52 -4.72
CA TYR A 117 2.33 -2.04 -5.66
C TYR A 117 2.84 -0.65 -5.25
N PHE A 118 1.94 0.25 -4.88
CA PHE A 118 2.28 1.57 -4.36
C PHE A 118 3.18 1.48 -3.12
N CYS A 119 2.82 0.65 -2.13
CA CYS A 119 3.65 0.46 -0.93
C CYS A 119 5.07 0.00 -1.28
N VAL A 120 5.22 -0.99 -2.16
CA VAL A 120 6.54 -1.48 -2.59
C VAL A 120 7.32 -0.39 -3.31
N ARG A 121 6.69 0.32 -4.24
CA ARG A 121 7.35 1.37 -5.00
C ARG A 121 7.77 2.54 -4.12
N PHE A 122 6.93 2.90 -3.16
CA PHE A 122 7.19 3.98 -2.22
C PHE A 122 8.29 3.60 -1.21
N THR A 123 8.33 2.35 -0.74
CA THR A 123 9.45 1.83 0.05
C THR A 123 10.77 1.95 -0.70
N ASN A 124 10.84 1.53 -1.97
CA ASN A 124 12.06 1.66 -2.77
C ASN A 124 12.50 3.12 -2.93
N PHE A 125 11.54 4.03 -3.08
CA PHE A 125 11.81 5.47 -3.14
C PHE A 125 12.40 6.01 -1.82
N LEU A 126 11.85 5.61 -0.67
CA LEU A 126 12.37 6.03 0.64
C LEU A 126 13.76 5.46 0.93
N ILE A 127 14.01 4.21 0.55
CA ILE A 127 15.35 3.60 0.68
C ILE A 127 16.37 4.38 -0.14
N LEU A 128 16.02 4.76 -1.38
CA LEU A 128 16.92 5.56 -2.24
C LEU A 128 17.25 6.91 -1.59
N ILE A 129 16.25 7.59 -1.00
CA ILE A 129 16.48 8.83 -0.25
C ILE A 129 17.43 8.58 0.93
N LEU A 130 17.21 7.50 1.69
CA LEU A 130 18.03 7.21 2.87
C LEU A 130 19.51 7.00 2.48
N VAL A 131 19.75 6.23 1.42
CA VAL A 131 21.10 5.94 0.90
C VAL A 131 21.81 7.22 0.45
N GLU A 132 21.14 8.08 -0.33
CA GLU A 132 21.76 9.32 -0.83
C GLU A 132 22.09 10.30 0.31
N ILE A 133 21.26 10.34 1.36
CA ILE A 133 21.52 11.17 2.54
C ILE A 133 22.73 10.62 3.32
N GLU A 134 22.86 9.30 3.49
CA GLU A 134 24.04 8.68 4.12
C GLU A 134 25.32 8.95 3.31
N ASP A 135 25.28 8.79 1.99
CA ASP A 135 26.42 9.05 1.10
C ASP A 135 26.89 10.50 1.15
N THR A 136 25.96 11.45 1.27
CA THR A 136 26.27 12.89 1.36
C THR A 136 27.11 13.23 2.60
N ILE A 137 26.95 12.50 3.70
CA ILE A 137 27.71 12.72 4.94
C ILE A 137 29.07 12.04 4.92
N HIS A 138 29.20 10.87 4.29
CA HIS A 138 30.49 10.20 4.18
C HIS A 138 31.49 10.95 3.29
N LEU A 139 31.01 11.92 2.50
CA LEU A 139 31.83 12.80 1.65
C LEU A 139 32.21 14.15 2.30
N SER A 140 31.69 14.46 3.50
CA SER A 140 31.98 15.70 4.26
C SER A 140 32.93 15.44 5.43
#